data_AF-A0A554R165-F1
#
_entry.id   AF-A0A554R165-F1
#
_cell.length_a   1.000
_cell.length_b   1.000
_cell.length_c   1.000
_cell.angle_alpha   90.00
_cell.angle_beta   90.00
_cell.angle_gamma   90.00
#
_symmetry.space_group_name_H-M   'P 1'
#
loop_
_entity.id
_entity.type
_entity.pdbx_description
1 polymer ?
#
loop_
_entity_poly.entity_id
_entity_poly.type
_entity_poly.pdbx_seq_one_letter_code
_entity_poly.pdbx_strand_id
1 'polypeptide(L)'
;MMVGVSTDHPDRDLSAEDQPITDLSKSASPTRPRRLAMLIAIAAVILIADVLTKVWAVAAITPGKPIEIIGDVVTFTLVRNPGAAFSMATSMTWILTLVAIGVVIGVIKIGRTLRSPWWALGLGLVLGGALGNLIDRLFRAPGFMRGHVVDFMSIGWWPVFNIADSAIVCGAILLVALTLFGFEPNGERLRSDKSNASSEDQGESK
;
A
#
# COMPACT_ATOMS: atom_id res chain seq x y z
N MET A 1 99.74 -12.15 7.54
CA MET A 1 98.87 -13.28 7.88
C MET A 1 97.43 -12.78 7.71
N MET A 2 96.72 -12.98 6.57
CA MET A 2 96.02 -14.22 6.12
C MET A 2 95.10 -14.75 7.22
N VAL A 3 93.77 -14.97 7.12
CA VAL A 3 92.72 -15.07 6.06
C VAL A 3 91.39 -14.78 6.82
N GLY A 4 90.45 -13.92 6.37
CA GLY A 4 89.41 -14.19 5.37
C GLY A 4 88.28 -15.11 5.90
N VAL A 5 87.03 -14.62 5.99
CA VAL A 5 85.83 -15.22 5.36
C VAL A 5 84.74 -14.14 5.31
N SER A 6 84.31 -13.86 4.09
CA SER A 6 83.14 -13.09 3.71
C SER A 6 81.96 -14.05 3.56
N THR A 7 80.79 -13.69 4.06
CA THR A 7 79.51 -14.18 3.51
C THR A 7 78.62 -12.98 3.25
N ASP A 8 78.47 -12.71 1.96
CA ASP A 8 77.52 -11.81 1.35
C ASP A 8 76.39 -12.68 0.81
N HIS A 9 75.13 -12.41 1.15
CA HIS A 9 74.08 -12.22 0.15
C HIS A 9 72.75 -11.70 0.74
N PRO A 10 71.98 -10.95 -0.07
CA PRO A 10 70.90 -10.06 0.32
C PRO A 10 69.51 -10.67 0.08
N ASP A 11 68.47 -10.00 0.57
CA ASP A 11 67.12 -9.87 -0.02
C ASP A 11 66.34 -8.88 0.89
N ARG A 12 65.96 -7.66 0.46
CA ARG A 12 64.65 -7.32 -0.16
C ARG A 12 63.49 -8.06 0.51
N ASP A 13 62.43 -7.47 1.03
CA ASP A 13 61.73 -6.19 0.88
C ASP A 13 61.10 -5.91 2.28
N LEU A 14 60.72 -4.71 2.73
CA LEU A 14 59.58 -3.94 2.24
C LEU A 14 59.61 -2.58 2.95
N SER A 15 59.75 -1.50 2.19
CA SER A 15 59.10 -0.25 2.54
C SER A 15 57.59 -0.44 2.40
N ALA A 16 56.84 -0.23 3.47
CA ALA A 16 55.40 0.05 3.44
C ALA A 16 55.07 0.70 4.78
N GLU A 17 55.22 2.02 4.87
CA GLU A 17 54.09 2.94 4.74
C GLU A 17 53.19 2.91 5.97
N ASP A 18 53.37 3.95 6.77
CA ASP A 18 52.32 4.62 7.51
C ASP A 18 51.09 4.79 6.62
N GLN A 19 50.11 3.89 6.77
CA GLN A 19 48.76 4.10 6.30
C GLN A 19 47.83 3.75 7.45
N PRO A 20 47.16 4.73 8.08
CA PRO A 20 45.98 4.41 8.87
C PRO A 20 45.07 3.63 7.93
N ILE A 21 44.67 2.41 8.30
CA ILE A 21 43.64 1.69 7.57
C ILE A 21 42.39 2.56 7.69
N THR A 22 42.21 3.42 6.70
CA THR A 22 41.03 4.21 6.43
C THR A 22 39.88 3.24 6.45
N ASP A 23 39.06 3.41 7.47
CA ASP A 23 37.64 3.12 7.53
C ASP A 23 37.10 2.84 6.12
N LEU A 24 37.11 1.56 5.73
CA LEU A 24 36.52 1.11 4.49
C LEU A 24 35.03 1.28 4.68
N SER A 25 34.61 2.49 4.32
CA SER A 25 33.26 2.96 4.14
C SER A 25 32.32 1.77 4.04
N LYS A 26 31.64 1.49 5.15
CA LYS A 26 30.39 0.75 5.12
C LYS A 26 29.53 1.56 4.16
N SER A 27 29.53 1.17 2.88
CA SER A 27 28.74 1.78 1.84
C SER A 27 27.30 1.57 2.29
N ALA A 28 26.79 2.56 3.03
CA ALA A 28 25.43 2.57 3.49
C ALA A 28 24.62 2.75 2.22
N SER A 29 24.19 1.63 1.64
CA SER A 29 23.29 1.58 0.51
C SER A 29 22.21 2.63 0.77
N PRO A 30 21.95 3.57 -0.17
CA PRO A 30 21.05 4.68 0.10
C PRO A 30 19.70 4.13 0.57
N THR A 31 19.37 4.39 1.84
CA THR A 31 18.11 3.87 2.40
C THR A 31 16.97 4.49 1.63
N ARG A 32 16.14 3.66 0.99
CA ARG A 32 15.03 4.18 0.17
C ARG A 32 14.10 5.04 1.03
N PRO A 33 13.63 6.19 0.52
CA PRO A 33 12.81 7.11 1.28
C PRO A 33 11.47 6.46 1.64
N ARG A 34 10.96 6.78 2.83
CA ARG A 34 9.63 6.34 3.26
C ARG A 34 8.57 6.97 2.37
N ARG A 35 7.57 6.18 1.97
CA ARG A 35 6.50 6.60 1.04
C ARG A 35 5.20 7.00 1.74
N LEU A 36 5.27 7.30 3.04
CA LEU A 36 4.11 7.71 3.83
C LEU A 36 3.43 8.96 3.27
N ALA A 37 4.19 9.99 2.86
CA ALA A 37 3.63 11.21 2.30
C ALA A 37 2.84 10.94 0.99
N MET A 38 3.35 10.05 0.14
CA MET A 38 2.67 9.63 -1.10
C MET A 38 1.37 8.88 -0.77
N LEU A 39 1.41 7.94 0.18
CA LEU A 39 0.22 7.22 0.64
C LEU A 39 -0.85 8.20 1.16
N ILE A 40 -0.47 9.16 2.01
CA ILE A 40 -1.39 10.17 2.57
C ILE A 40 -1.95 11.06 1.46
N ALA A 41 -1.12 11.50 0.50
CA ALA A 41 -1.58 12.32 -0.60
C ALA A 41 -2.63 11.59 -1.47
N ILE A 42 -2.38 10.31 -1.79
CA ILE A 42 -3.33 9.49 -2.54
C ILE A 42 -4.62 9.30 -1.75
N ALA A 43 -4.53 8.98 -0.46
CA ALA A 43 -5.69 8.83 0.41
C ALA A 43 -6.52 10.13 0.48
N ALA A 44 -5.86 11.29 0.58
CA ALA A 44 -6.52 12.59 0.61
C ALA A 44 -7.25 12.89 -0.70
N VAL A 45 -6.64 12.62 -1.86
CA VAL A 45 -7.28 12.80 -3.18
C VAL A 45 -8.52 11.94 -3.30
N ILE A 46 -8.43 10.65 -2.95
CA ILE A 46 -9.58 9.74 -2.99
C ILE A 46 -10.67 10.19 -2.01
N LEU A 47 -10.30 10.58 -0.80
CA LEU A 47 -11.24 11.05 0.21
C LEU A 47 -12.01 12.29 -0.27
N ILE A 48 -11.30 13.27 -0.84
CA ILE A 48 -11.91 14.49 -1.38
C ILE A 48 -12.85 14.13 -2.54
N ALA A 49 -12.42 13.29 -3.47
CA ALA A 49 -13.25 12.86 -4.59
C ALA A 49 -14.52 12.14 -4.13
N ASP A 50 -14.41 11.22 -3.15
CA ASP A 50 -15.55 10.49 -2.59
C ASP A 50 -16.53 11.43 -1.88
N VAL A 51 -16.03 12.32 -1.02
CA VAL A 51 -16.89 13.28 -0.31
C VAL A 51 -17.61 14.21 -1.28
N LEU A 52 -16.91 14.79 -2.27
CA LEU A 52 -17.51 15.70 -3.24
C LEU A 52 -18.57 15.00 -4.10
N THR A 53 -18.27 13.79 -4.58
CA THR A 53 -19.23 13.03 -5.41
C THR A 53 -20.45 12.59 -4.61
N LYS A 54 -20.30 12.20 -3.34
CA LYS A 54 -21.45 11.89 -2.46
C LYS A 54 -22.29 13.12 -2.14
N VAL A 55 -21.67 14.28 -1.90
CA VAL A 55 -22.38 15.55 -1.70
C VAL A 55 -23.18 15.90 -2.95
N TRP A 56 -22.56 15.81 -4.14
CA TRP A 56 -23.25 16.00 -5.40
C TRP A 56 -24.42 15.02 -5.58
N ALA A 57 -24.20 13.71 -5.33
CA ALA A 57 -25.21 12.69 -5.50
C ALA A 57 -26.46 12.95 -4.63
N VAL A 58 -26.25 13.33 -3.36
CA VAL A 58 -27.35 13.66 -2.44
C VAL A 58 -28.12 14.92 -2.89
N ALA A 59 -27.44 15.88 -3.54
CA ALA A 59 -28.08 17.12 -3.99
C ALA A 59 -28.78 16.99 -5.35
N ALA A 60 -28.22 16.18 -6.25
CA ALA A 60 -28.67 16.10 -7.65
C ALA A 60 -29.66 14.96 -7.92
N ILE A 61 -29.59 13.85 -7.18
CA ILE A 61 -30.36 12.64 -7.49
C ILE A 61 -31.56 12.55 -6.57
N THR A 62 -32.76 12.53 -7.15
CA THR A 62 -34.00 12.30 -6.40
C THR A 62 -34.14 10.80 -6.07
N PRO A 63 -34.37 10.40 -4.81
CA PRO A 63 -34.60 9.00 -4.47
C PRO A 63 -35.72 8.36 -5.31
N GLY A 64 -35.45 7.20 -5.89
CA GLY A 64 -36.39 6.48 -6.77
C GLY A 64 -36.51 7.03 -8.19
N LYS A 65 -35.73 8.06 -8.56
CA LYS A 65 -35.66 8.59 -9.93
C LYS A 65 -34.20 8.57 -10.42
N PRO A 66 -33.73 7.45 -10.99
CA PRO A 66 -32.38 7.34 -11.53
C PRO A 66 -32.11 8.37 -12.64
N ILE A 67 -30.86 8.81 -12.75
CA ILE A 67 -30.37 9.58 -13.91
C ILE A 67 -29.67 8.59 -14.84
N GLU A 68 -30.22 8.41 -16.04
CA GLU A 68 -29.66 7.51 -17.06
C GLU A 68 -28.41 8.14 -17.70
N ILE A 69 -27.30 7.38 -17.73
CA ILE A 69 -26.06 7.77 -18.42
C ILE A 69 -25.96 7.02 -19.75
N ILE A 70 -26.18 5.70 -19.72
CA ILE A 70 -26.14 4.81 -20.88
C ILE A 70 -27.38 3.91 -20.83
N GLY A 71 -28.52 4.46 -21.29
CA GLY A 71 -29.83 3.84 -21.13
C GLY A 71 -30.04 3.32 -19.71
N ASP A 72 -30.56 2.10 -19.60
CA ASP A 72 -30.82 1.45 -18.31
C ASP A 72 -29.59 0.73 -17.71
N VAL A 73 -28.46 0.69 -18.42
CA VAL A 73 -27.28 -0.10 -18.01
C VAL A 73 -26.42 0.65 -17.02
N VAL A 74 -26.16 1.94 -17.26
CA VAL A 74 -25.35 2.76 -16.36
C VAL A 74 -26.19 3.94 -15.92
N THR A 75 -26.52 3.98 -14.62
CA THR A 75 -27.37 5.02 -14.05
C THR A 75 -26.76 5.58 -12.77
N PHE A 76 -27.08 6.83 -12.47
CA PHE A 76 -26.91 7.38 -11.14
C PHE A 76 -28.18 7.15 -10.32
N THR A 77 -28.09 6.31 -9.30
CA THR A 77 -29.19 5.92 -8.42
C THR A 77 -28.80 6.12 -6.96
N LEU A 78 -29.47 7.04 -6.27
CA LEU A 78 -29.15 7.34 -4.87
C LEU A 78 -29.65 6.25 -3.91
N VAL A 79 -28.71 5.56 -3.27
CA VAL A 79 -28.96 4.56 -2.24
C VAL A 79 -28.26 4.96 -0.94
N ARG A 80 -28.97 4.86 0.18
CA ARG A 80 -28.37 5.03 1.52
C ARG A 80 -28.17 3.65 2.14
N ASN A 81 -26.98 3.12 1.97
CA ASN A 81 -26.63 1.75 2.29
C ASN A 81 -26.25 1.59 3.77
N PRO A 82 -27.04 0.85 4.58
CA PRO A 82 -26.66 0.52 5.95
C PRO A 82 -25.48 -0.48 6.02
N GLY A 83 -25.11 -1.11 4.91
CA GLY A 83 -24.13 -2.19 4.85
C GLY A 83 -24.78 -3.58 4.92
N ALA A 84 -26.06 -3.70 4.61
CA ALA A 84 -26.82 -4.94 4.68
C ALA A 84 -27.03 -5.56 3.31
N ALA A 85 -25.96 -6.13 2.73
CA ALA A 85 -26.09 -6.99 1.55
C ALA A 85 -26.97 -8.25 1.80
N PHE A 86 -27.35 -8.53 3.05
CA PHE A 86 -28.19 -9.70 3.42
C PHE A 86 -29.33 -9.40 4.39
N SER A 87 -29.79 -8.16 4.56
CA SER A 87 -30.88 -7.76 5.50
C SER A 87 -30.69 -8.13 6.99
N MET A 88 -29.73 -9.00 7.34
CA MET A 88 -29.35 -9.41 8.69
C MET A 88 -28.36 -8.44 9.36
N ALA A 89 -27.68 -7.58 8.57
CA ALA A 89 -26.63 -6.68 9.08
C ALA A 89 -27.10 -5.25 9.39
N THR A 90 -28.39 -4.93 9.19
CA THR A 90 -28.95 -3.60 9.52
C THR A 90 -28.85 -3.25 11.00
N SER A 91 -28.81 -4.24 11.91
CA SER A 91 -28.55 -4.03 13.34
C SER A 91 -27.05 -4.00 13.70
N MET A 92 -26.17 -4.36 12.76
CA MET A 92 -24.73 -4.54 12.95
C MET A 92 -23.90 -3.46 12.23
N THR A 93 -24.50 -2.33 11.85
CA THR A 93 -23.80 -1.23 11.16
C THR A 93 -22.58 -0.72 11.93
N TRP A 94 -22.64 -0.75 13.27
CA TRP A 94 -21.53 -0.39 14.15
C TRP A 94 -20.32 -1.33 14.03
N ILE A 95 -20.52 -2.62 13.72
CA ILE A 95 -19.41 -3.58 13.51
C ILE A 95 -18.63 -3.18 12.26
N LEU A 96 -19.34 -2.85 11.18
CA LEU A 96 -18.71 -2.39 9.95
C LEU A 96 -17.93 -1.09 10.15
N THR A 97 -18.44 -0.19 10.99
CA THR A 97 -17.71 1.01 11.42
C THR A 97 -16.42 0.66 12.17
N LEU A 98 -16.47 -0.30 13.10
CA LEU A 98 -15.28 -0.77 13.82
C LEU A 98 -14.25 -1.44 12.90
N VAL A 99 -14.71 -2.25 11.95
CA VAL A 99 -13.84 -2.86 10.94
C VAL A 99 -13.14 -1.77 10.11
N ALA A 100 -13.88 -0.75 9.64
CA ALA A 100 -13.31 0.36 8.90
C ALA A 100 -12.26 1.13 9.73
N ILE A 101 -12.52 1.39 11.02
CA ILE A 101 -11.53 1.98 11.95
C ILE A 101 -10.29 1.10 12.05
N GLY A 102 -10.47 -0.22 12.20
CA GLY A 102 -9.37 -1.19 12.26
C GLY A 102 -8.51 -1.16 10.99
N VAL A 103 -9.13 -1.10 9.81
CA VAL A 103 -8.43 -0.96 8.52
C VAL A 103 -7.62 0.35 8.48
N VAL A 104 -8.23 1.48 8.85
CA VAL A 104 -7.54 2.78 8.87
C VAL A 104 -6.31 2.74 9.78
N ILE A 105 -6.45 2.22 11.01
CA ILE A 105 -5.34 2.08 11.96
C ILE A 105 -4.25 1.15 11.40
N GLY A 106 -4.64 0.00 10.86
CA GLY A 106 -3.73 -0.98 10.29
C GLY A 106 -2.92 -0.41 9.12
N VAL A 107 -3.59 0.27 8.19
CA VAL A 107 -2.93 0.89 7.03
C VAL A 107 -2.00 2.02 7.46
N ILE A 108 -2.38 2.88 8.41
CA ILE A 108 -1.48 3.92 8.94
C ILE A 108 -0.24 3.29 9.59
N LYS A 109 -0.41 2.22 10.37
CA LYS A 109 0.71 1.51 11.01
C LYS A 109 1.67 0.94 9.98
N ILE A 110 1.16 0.26 8.95
CA ILE A 110 1.97 -0.30 7.85
C ILE A 110 2.63 0.82 7.02
N GLY A 111 1.90 1.91 6.76
CA GLY A 111 2.39 3.04 5.96
C GLY A 111 3.63 3.72 6.54
N ARG A 112 3.87 3.63 7.86
CA ARG A 112 5.04 4.23 8.53
C ARG A 112 6.36 3.57 8.16
N THR A 113 6.36 2.30 7.75
CA THR A 113 7.56 1.55 7.37
C THR A 113 7.70 1.38 5.86
N LEU A 114 6.73 1.89 5.10
CA LEU A 114 6.58 1.62 3.67
C LEU A 114 7.61 2.34 2.80
N ARG A 115 8.19 1.61 1.85
CA ARG A 115 9.20 2.14 0.90
C ARG A 115 8.84 1.90 -0.56
N SER A 116 7.99 0.91 -0.86
CA SER A 116 7.55 0.62 -2.22
C SER A 116 6.45 1.62 -2.67
N PRO A 117 6.61 2.27 -3.84
CA PRO A 117 5.60 3.21 -4.37
C PRO A 117 4.30 2.50 -4.78
N TRP A 118 4.37 1.28 -5.28
CA TRP A 118 3.19 0.51 -5.68
C TRP A 118 2.35 0.09 -4.48
N TRP A 119 3.01 -0.29 -3.38
CA TRP A 119 2.32 -0.50 -2.12
C TRP A 119 1.76 0.80 -1.55
N ALA A 120 2.45 1.93 -1.71
CA ALA A 120 1.95 3.24 -1.27
C ALA A 120 0.69 3.64 -2.04
N LEU A 121 0.64 3.35 -3.33
CA LEU A 121 -0.56 3.51 -4.15
C LEU A 121 -1.70 2.61 -3.67
N GLY A 122 -1.48 1.31 -3.56
CA GLY A 122 -2.53 0.37 -3.12
C GLY A 122 -3.07 0.69 -1.73
N LEU A 123 -2.18 0.93 -0.76
CA LEU A 123 -2.59 1.30 0.61
C LEU A 123 -3.21 2.70 0.68
N GLY A 124 -2.76 3.65 -0.14
CA GLY A 124 -3.35 4.98 -0.23
C GLY A 124 -4.79 4.94 -0.75
N LEU A 125 -5.05 4.13 -1.78
CA LEU A 125 -6.40 3.88 -2.30
C LEU A 125 -7.31 3.27 -1.24
N VAL A 126 -6.84 2.21 -0.56
CA VAL A 126 -7.60 1.55 0.52
C VAL A 126 -7.86 2.51 1.69
N LEU A 127 -6.86 3.30 2.11
CA LEU A 127 -7.03 4.26 3.21
C LEU A 127 -8.04 5.35 2.85
N GLY A 128 -7.93 5.92 1.65
CA GLY A 128 -8.85 6.97 1.18
C GLY A 128 -10.29 6.47 1.10
N GLY A 129 -10.51 5.29 0.50
CA GLY A 129 -11.84 4.70 0.42
C GLY A 129 -12.39 4.29 1.80
N ALA A 130 -11.57 3.69 2.66
CA ALA A 130 -11.98 3.34 4.02
C ALA A 130 -12.39 4.59 4.82
N LEU A 131 -11.63 5.69 4.72
CA LEU A 131 -11.98 6.96 5.35
C LEU A 131 -13.28 7.56 4.79
N GLY A 132 -13.49 7.54 3.46
CA GLY A 132 -14.70 8.07 2.84
C GLY A 132 -15.96 7.38 3.34
N ASN A 133 -15.95 6.04 3.37
CA ASN A 133 -17.06 5.26 3.91
C ASN A 133 -17.17 5.36 5.45
N LEU A 134 -16.06 5.53 6.16
CA LEU A 134 -16.08 5.73 7.61
C LEU A 134 -16.72 7.08 8.00
N ILE A 135 -16.43 8.16 7.26
CA ILE A 135 -17.06 9.47 7.49
C ILE A 135 -18.58 9.36 7.40
N ASP A 136 -19.10 8.70 6.36
CA ASP A 136 -20.55 8.50 6.23
C ASP A 136 -21.13 7.75 7.43
N ARG A 137 -20.47 6.68 7.87
CA ARG A 137 -20.88 5.87 9.02
C ARG A 137 -20.83 6.61 10.35
N LEU A 138 -19.91 7.56 10.50
CA LEU A 138 -19.77 8.35 11.72
C LEU A 138 -20.77 9.50 11.77
N PHE A 139 -21.03 10.17 10.65
CA PHE A 139 -21.70 11.48 10.68
C PHE A 139 -23.07 11.53 10.01
N ARG A 140 -23.44 10.52 9.20
CA ARG A 140 -24.77 10.49 8.57
C ARG A 140 -25.81 9.79 9.46
N ALA A 141 -27.07 10.07 9.15
CA ALA A 141 -28.21 9.39 9.77
C ALA A 141 -28.12 7.86 9.58
N PRO A 142 -28.65 7.05 10.51
CA PRO A 142 -29.49 7.39 11.66
C PRO A 142 -28.78 7.92 12.92
N GLY A 143 -27.45 7.88 12.99
CA GLY A 143 -26.72 8.39 14.17
C GLY A 143 -25.25 8.02 14.18
N PHE A 144 -24.55 8.49 15.21
CA PHE A 144 -23.09 8.30 15.34
C PHE A 144 -22.69 6.83 15.33
N MET A 145 -21.68 6.48 14.52
CA MET A 145 -21.21 5.11 14.23
C MET A 145 -22.23 4.16 13.59
N ARG A 146 -23.43 4.64 13.25
CA ARG A 146 -24.53 3.86 12.66
C ARG A 146 -24.97 4.40 11.30
N GLY A 147 -24.29 5.43 10.78
CA GLY A 147 -24.66 6.12 9.56
C GLY A 147 -24.65 5.22 8.32
N HIS A 148 -25.50 5.55 7.36
CA HIS A 148 -25.56 4.86 6.09
C HIS A 148 -24.59 5.49 5.08
N VAL A 149 -23.89 4.64 4.33
CA VAL A 149 -23.00 5.04 3.24
C VAL A 149 -23.84 5.50 2.05
N VAL A 150 -23.41 6.58 1.40
CA VAL A 150 -24.07 7.07 0.19
C VAL A 150 -23.50 6.35 -1.02
N ASP A 151 -24.34 5.56 -1.68
CA ASP A 151 -24.03 4.88 -2.94
C ASP A 151 -24.84 5.54 -4.06
N PHE A 152 -24.23 5.68 -5.24
CA PHE A 152 -24.86 6.41 -6.33
C PHE A 152 -24.58 5.87 -7.73
N MET A 153 -23.54 5.06 -7.93
CA MET A 153 -23.21 4.48 -9.24
C MET A 153 -23.86 3.10 -9.38
N SER A 154 -24.69 2.89 -10.39
CA SER A 154 -25.33 1.61 -10.69
C SER A 154 -24.93 1.13 -12.08
N ILE A 155 -24.57 -0.15 -12.18
CA ILE A 155 -24.16 -0.80 -13.44
C ILE A 155 -24.90 -2.13 -13.58
N GLY A 156 -25.95 -2.15 -14.39
CA GLY A 156 -26.75 -3.34 -14.68
C GLY A 156 -27.23 -4.04 -13.41
N TRP A 157 -26.80 -5.30 -13.24
CA TRP A 157 -27.17 -6.15 -12.10
C TRP A 157 -26.24 -5.98 -10.87
N TRP A 158 -25.17 -5.19 -10.99
CA TRP A 158 -24.19 -5.00 -9.92
C TRP A 158 -24.74 -4.10 -8.80
N PRO A 159 -24.43 -4.38 -7.51
CA PRO A 159 -24.84 -3.52 -6.40
C PRO A 159 -24.41 -2.06 -6.59
N VAL A 160 -25.25 -1.11 -6.21
CA VAL A 160 -24.91 0.32 -6.28
C VAL A 160 -23.69 0.59 -5.39
N PHE A 161 -22.73 1.37 -5.89
CA PHE A 161 -21.47 1.65 -5.21
C PHE A 161 -21.07 3.13 -5.33
N ASN A 162 -19.94 3.49 -4.71
CA ASN A 162 -19.38 4.84 -4.77
C ASN A 162 -17.87 4.84 -5.10
N ILE A 163 -17.25 6.02 -5.07
CA ILE A 163 -15.82 6.19 -5.37
C ILE A 163 -14.95 5.51 -4.30
N ALA A 164 -15.32 5.60 -3.02
CA ALA A 164 -14.62 4.89 -1.95
C ALA A 164 -14.58 3.36 -2.18
N ASP A 165 -15.69 2.74 -2.57
CA ASP A 165 -15.74 1.29 -2.85
C ASP A 165 -14.84 0.92 -4.03
N SER A 166 -14.89 1.73 -5.10
CA SER A 166 -14.02 1.56 -6.27
C SER A 166 -12.54 1.62 -5.90
N ALA A 167 -12.16 2.59 -5.04
CA ALA A 167 -10.80 2.74 -4.57
C ALA A 167 -10.36 1.56 -3.69
N ILE A 168 -11.22 1.06 -2.80
CA ILE A 168 -10.93 -0.12 -1.98
C ILE A 168 -10.71 -1.34 -2.88
N VAL A 169 -11.59 -1.59 -3.86
CA VAL A 169 -11.48 -2.75 -4.76
C VAL A 169 -10.21 -2.66 -5.61
N CYS A 170 -9.95 -1.53 -6.26
CA CYS A 170 -8.74 -1.33 -7.06
C CYS A 170 -7.46 -1.45 -6.22
N GLY A 171 -7.46 -0.86 -5.02
CA GLY A 171 -6.34 -0.95 -4.08
C GLY A 171 -6.10 -2.38 -3.62
N ALA A 172 -7.15 -3.12 -3.26
CA ALA A 172 -7.07 -4.52 -2.86
C ALA A 172 -6.54 -5.41 -4.00
N ILE A 173 -7.07 -5.27 -5.22
CA ILE A 173 -6.59 -6.00 -6.40
C ILE A 173 -5.11 -5.72 -6.63
N LEU A 174 -4.68 -4.46 -6.54
CA LEU A 174 -3.27 -4.09 -6.70
C LEU A 174 -2.39 -4.75 -5.61
N LEU A 175 -2.79 -4.70 -4.35
CA LEU A 175 -2.02 -5.27 -3.24
C LEU A 175 -1.93 -6.81 -3.34
N VAL A 176 -3.01 -7.46 -3.73
CA VAL A 176 -3.02 -8.91 -4.01
C VAL A 176 -2.08 -9.23 -5.16
N ALA A 177 -2.17 -8.50 -6.28
CA ALA A 177 -1.28 -8.71 -7.42
C ALA A 177 0.19 -8.52 -7.02
N LEU A 178 0.53 -7.46 -6.28
CA LEU A 178 1.90 -7.23 -5.79
C LEU A 178 2.40 -8.39 -4.93
N THR A 179 1.53 -8.93 -4.07
CA THR A 179 1.86 -10.07 -3.22
C THR A 179 2.09 -11.33 -4.05
N LEU A 180 1.21 -11.64 -5.01
CA LEU A 180 1.34 -12.80 -5.90
C LEU A 180 2.58 -12.73 -6.79
N PHE A 181 2.99 -11.53 -7.21
CA PHE A 181 4.19 -11.31 -8.01
C PHE A 181 5.47 -11.09 -7.16
N GLY A 182 5.39 -11.27 -5.83
CA GLY A 182 6.54 -11.24 -4.93
C GLY A 182 7.20 -9.86 -4.75
N PHE A 183 6.41 -8.79 -4.85
CA PHE A 183 6.85 -7.43 -4.53
C PHE A 183 6.60 -7.13 -3.05
N GLU A 184 7.66 -6.87 -2.30
CA GLU A 184 7.51 -6.56 -0.89
C GLU A 184 7.15 -5.08 -0.61
N PRO A 185 6.48 -4.80 0.53
CA PRO A 185 6.25 -3.42 1.01
C PRO A 185 7.55 -2.61 1.18
N ASN A 186 8.65 -3.30 1.43
CA ASN A 186 10.01 -2.74 1.58
C ASN A 186 10.65 -2.38 0.22
N GLY A 187 10.06 -2.85 -0.88
CA GLY A 187 10.50 -2.64 -2.25
C GLY A 187 11.56 -3.64 -2.73
N GLU A 188 11.90 -4.64 -1.94
CA GLU A 188 12.75 -5.74 -2.37
C GLU A 188 11.90 -6.73 -3.19
N ARG A 189 12.49 -7.28 -4.26
CA ARG A 189 11.91 -8.41 -5.00
C ARG A 189 12.51 -9.67 -4.40
N LEU A 190 11.68 -10.69 -4.17
CA LEU A 190 12.04 -12.04 -3.68
C LEU A 190 13.02 -12.84 -4.58
N ARG A 191 13.77 -12.20 -5.48
CA ARG A 191 14.61 -12.83 -6.50
C ARG A 191 16.10 -12.95 -6.14
N SER A 192 16.50 -12.76 -4.87
CA SER A 192 17.91 -12.81 -4.48
C SER A 192 18.39 -14.15 -3.90
N ASP A 193 17.52 -15.02 -3.38
CA ASP A 193 18.00 -16.20 -2.61
C ASP A 193 18.05 -17.52 -3.39
N LYS A 194 17.48 -17.58 -4.61
CA LYS A 194 17.49 -18.83 -5.40
C LYS A 194 18.67 -19.01 -6.36
N SER A 195 19.50 -17.99 -6.62
CA SER A 195 20.69 -18.18 -7.49
C SER A 195 21.97 -18.52 -6.73
N ASN A 196 22.09 -18.17 -5.44
CA ASN A 196 23.29 -18.50 -4.66
C ASN A 196 23.29 -19.93 -4.12
N ALA A 197 22.11 -20.51 -3.85
CA ALA A 197 22.01 -21.90 -3.39
C ALA A 197 22.30 -22.94 -4.51
N SER A 198 22.24 -22.54 -5.78
CA SER A 198 22.54 -23.43 -6.92
C SER A 198 24.01 -23.41 -7.38
N SER A 199 24.81 -22.46 -6.88
CA SER A 199 26.23 -22.33 -7.20
C SER A 199 27.16 -22.92 -6.13
N GLU A 200 26.69 -23.10 -4.89
CA GLU A 200 27.48 -23.75 -3.84
C GLU A 200 27.51 -25.28 -3.99
N ASP A 201 26.46 -25.90 -4.55
CA ASP A 201 26.38 -27.37 -4.73
C ASP A 201 27.20 -27.90 -5.94
N GLN A 202 27.76 -27.02 -6.77
CA GLN A 202 28.64 -27.41 -7.90
C GLN A 202 30.13 -27.15 -7.65
N GLY A 203 30.49 -26.59 -6.49
CA GLY A 203 31.87 -26.27 -6.12
C GLY A 203 32.60 -27.36 -5.34
N GLU A 204 31.89 -28.35 -4.80
CA GLU A 204 32.45 -29.32 -3.83
C GLU A 204 32.80 -30.70 -4.44
N SER A 205 32.73 -30.84 -5.77
CA SER A 205 33.15 -32.05 -6.47
C SER A 205 34.26 -31.76 -7.48
N LYS A 206 35.48 -31.49 -6.99
CA LYS A 206 36.74 -31.70 -7.71
C LYS A 206 37.87 -32.07 -6.76
#